data_AF-A0A2D6JHB6-F1
#
_entry.id   AF-A0A2D6JHB6-F1
#
_cell.length_a   1.000
_cell.length_b   1.000
_cell.length_c   1.000
_cell.angle_alpha   90.00
_cell.angle_beta   90.00
_cell.angle_gamma   90.00
#
_symmetry.space_group_name_H-M   'P 1'
#
loop_
_entity.id
_entity.type
_entity.pdbx_description
1 polymer ?
#
loop_
_entity_poly.entity_id
_entity_poly.type
_entity_poly.pdbx_seq_one_letter_code
_entity_poly.pdbx_strand_id
1 'polypeptide(L)'
;MNECPSCGIILSKISDKESSPDRQVMGNSVLLELWKKIVQDYQNEALHEQFIQSSLQYNKLSFASQQYRKMMEVNPLDETSKKMQDKIIQLASFQMLSQRSERKFEKPPKWTTFAILASSAALFFGTFAGKPPLAIGGLISLAVVFGIRLKR
;
A
#
# COMPACT_ATOMS: atom_id res chain seq x y z
N MET A 1 -18.88 21.02 9.09
CA MET A 1 -17.53 21.58 8.93
C MET A 1 -16.82 21.44 10.28
N ASN A 2 -15.93 20.47 10.44
CA ASN A 2 -15.13 20.30 11.66
C ASN A 2 -13.66 20.47 11.29
N GLU A 3 -13.26 21.72 11.15
CA GLU A 3 -11.90 22.15 10.89
C GLU A 3 -11.27 22.45 12.26
N CYS A 4 -10.13 21.85 12.57
CA CYS A 4 -9.42 22.14 13.82
C CYS A 4 -8.67 23.48 13.65
N PRO A 5 -8.99 24.54 14.41
CA PRO A 5 -8.53 25.90 14.14
C PRO A 5 -7.02 26.12 14.34
N SER A 6 -6.28 25.12 14.84
CA SER A 6 -4.84 25.22 15.07
C SER A 6 -3.97 24.59 13.96
N CYS A 7 -4.52 23.78 13.06
CA CYS A 7 -3.68 23.03 12.10
C CYS A 7 -4.19 23.01 10.66
N GLY A 8 -5.42 23.46 10.36
CA GLY A 8 -5.88 23.66 8.98
C GLY A 8 -5.92 22.41 8.10
N ILE A 9 -5.81 21.21 8.68
CA ILE A 9 -5.90 19.96 7.93
C ILE A 9 -7.37 19.57 7.79
N ILE A 10 -7.86 19.60 6.56
CA ILE A 10 -9.14 19.02 6.19
C ILE A 10 -8.99 17.50 6.33
N LEU A 11 -9.53 16.94 7.42
CA LEU A 11 -9.74 15.50 7.56
C LEU A 11 -10.90 15.10 6.64
N SER A 12 -10.67 15.16 5.34
CA SER A 12 -11.57 14.62 4.34
C SER A 12 -11.58 13.10 4.48
N LYS A 13 -12.51 12.64 5.32
CA LYS A 13 -13.17 11.34 5.23
C LYS A 13 -12.19 10.24 4.81
N ILE A 14 -11.29 9.90 5.73
CA ILE A 14 -10.67 8.57 5.75
C ILE A 14 -11.83 7.61 5.96
N SER A 15 -12.42 7.20 4.84
CA SER A 15 -13.53 6.26 4.79
C SER A 15 -13.02 4.95 5.37
N ASP A 16 -13.42 4.69 6.61
CA ASP A 16 -13.58 3.39 7.28
C ASP A 16 -13.06 2.20 6.47
N LYS A 17 -11.73 2.09 6.41
CA LYS A 17 -11.05 0.80 6.37
C LYS A 17 -10.14 0.72 7.58
N GLU A 18 -10.69 1.05 8.75
CA GLU A 18 -10.40 0.21 9.91
C GLU A 18 -10.98 -1.17 9.58
N SER A 19 -10.19 -1.97 8.88
CA SER A 19 -10.26 -3.41 9.05
C SER A 19 -9.99 -3.66 10.52
N SER A 20 -11.06 -3.69 11.32
CA SER A 20 -11.03 -4.18 12.69
C SER A 20 -10.12 -5.42 12.70
N PRO A 21 -8.98 -5.38 13.39
CA PRO A 21 -8.08 -6.51 13.43
C PRO A 21 -8.80 -7.74 14.00
N ASP A 22 -9.83 -7.53 14.84
CA ASP A 22 -10.63 -8.58 15.46
C ASP A 22 -11.34 -9.53 14.50
N ARG A 23 -11.92 -9.08 13.38
CA ARG A 23 -12.64 -10.03 12.48
C ARG A 23 -11.71 -10.92 11.68
N GLN A 24 -10.45 -10.52 11.53
CA GLN A 24 -9.46 -11.23 10.74
C GLN A 24 -8.55 -12.14 11.57
N VAL A 25 -8.65 -12.07 12.91
CA VAL A 25 -7.88 -12.86 13.87
C VAL A 25 -8.50 -14.23 14.12
N MET A 26 -9.78 -14.41 13.79
CA MET A 26 -10.53 -15.65 14.02
C MET A 26 -10.05 -16.86 13.19
N GLY A 27 -9.10 -16.67 12.25
CA GLY A 27 -8.68 -17.70 11.28
C GLY A 27 -7.39 -18.46 11.59
N ASN A 28 -6.53 -18.00 12.52
CA ASN A 28 -5.21 -18.61 12.72
C ASN A 28 -5.07 -19.16 14.15
N SER A 29 -5.67 -20.33 14.40
CA SER A 29 -5.48 -21.11 15.63
C SER A 29 -4.00 -21.28 16.00
N VAL A 30 -3.14 -21.43 14.99
CA VAL A 30 -1.68 -21.58 15.13
C VAL A 30 -1.03 -20.39 15.84
N LEU A 31 -1.41 -19.16 15.50
CA LEU A 31 -0.83 -17.95 16.12
C LEU A 31 -1.27 -17.81 17.58
N LEU A 32 -2.50 -18.20 17.90
CA LEU A 32 -3.01 -18.20 19.27
C LEU A 32 -2.33 -19.27 20.13
N GLU A 33 -2.06 -20.44 19.56
CA GLU A 33 -1.30 -21.50 20.24
C GLU A 33 0.14 -21.09 20.51
N LEU A 34 0.81 -20.48 19.52
CA LEU A 34 2.17 -19.93 19.71
C LEU A 34 2.19 -18.85 20.78
N TRP A 35 1.19 -17.96 20.79
CA TRP A 35 1.09 -16.94 21.83
C TRP A 35 0.88 -17.54 23.22
N LYS A 36 0.03 -18.57 23.35
CA LYS A 36 -0.14 -19.27 24.63
C LYS A 36 1.16 -19.90 25.12
N LYS A 37 1.96 -20.48 24.21
CA LYS A 37 3.29 -21.03 24.55
C LYS A 37 4.26 -19.95 25.00
N ILE A 38 4.26 -18.79 24.35
CA ILE A 38 5.07 -17.63 24.77
C ILE A 38 4.68 -17.17 26.17
N VAL A 39 3.39 -17.08 26.48
CA VAL A 39 2.94 -16.66 27.82
C VAL A 39 3.34 -17.69 28.89
N GLN A 40 3.41 -18.97 28.54
CA GLN A 40 3.88 -20.03 29.43
C GLN A 40 5.41 -20.04 29.60
N ASP A 41 6.16 -19.76 28.54
CA ASP A 41 7.63 -19.74 28.51
C ASP A 41 8.14 -18.42 27.89
N TYR A 42 7.99 -17.35 28.66
CA TYR A 42 8.25 -15.98 28.20
C TYR A 42 9.74 -15.64 28.05
N GLN A 43 10.63 -16.41 28.70
CA GLN A 43 12.07 -16.17 28.60
C GLN A 43 12.66 -16.74 27.30
N ASN A 44 11.87 -17.50 26.54
CA ASN A 44 12.33 -18.20 25.36
C ASN A 44 12.25 -17.32 24.10
N GLU A 45 13.34 -16.61 23.81
CA GLU A 45 13.46 -15.74 22.63
C GLU A 45 13.13 -16.47 21.31
N ALA A 46 13.37 -17.78 21.21
CA ALA A 46 13.08 -18.53 19.99
C ALA A 46 11.58 -18.63 19.70
N LEU A 47 10.74 -18.74 20.74
CA LEU A 47 9.28 -18.77 20.58
C LEU A 47 8.75 -17.41 20.10
N HIS A 48 9.30 -16.32 20.65
CA HIS A 48 8.99 -14.96 20.20
C HIS A 48 9.31 -14.77 18.71
N GLU A 49 10.48 -15.23 18.28
CA GLU A 49 10.91 -15.17 16.89
C GLU A 49 9.96 -15.96 15.98
N GLN A 50 9.63 -17.20 16.38
CA GLN A 50 8.72 -18.06 15.63
C GLN A 50 7.33 -17.43 15.46
N PHE A 51 6.83 -16.77 16.50
CA PHE A 51 5.56 -16.07 16.45
C PHE A 51 5.60 -14.85 15.52
N ILE A 52 6.66 -14.05 15.54
CA ILE A 52 6.83 -12.91 14.64
C ILE A 52 6.93 -13.38 13.18
N GLN A 53 7.72 -14.42 12.91
CA GLN A 53 7.85 -15.00 11.56
C GLN A 53 6.53 -15.55 11.04
N SER A 54 5.81 -16.30 11.87
CA SER A 54 4.46 -16.80 11.52
C SER A 54 3.51 -15.63 11.24
N SER A 55 3.57 -14.58 12.06
CA SER A 55 2.74 -13.38 11.88
C SER A 55 3.07 -12.63 10.59
N LEU A 56 4.34 -12.62 10.17
CA LEU A 56 4.76 -12.08 8.88
C LEU A 56 4.21 -12.92 7.72
N GLN A 57 4.34 -14.26 7.80
CA GLN A 57 3.85 -15.19 6.77
C GLN A 57 2.33 -15.06 6.53
N TYR A 58 1.55 -14.94 7.60
CA TYR A 58 0.10 -14.77 7.51
C TYR A 58 -0.36 -13.33 7.28
N ASN A 59 0.56 -12.38 7.15
CA ASN A 59 0.28 -10.94 7.04
C ASN A 59 -0.58 -10.41 8.21
N LYS A 60 -0.28 -10.89 9.43
CA LYS A 60 -0.95 -10.56 10.70
C LYS A 60 0.01 -9.89 11.70
N LEU A 61 0.99 -9.12 11.23
CA LEU A 61 1.92 -8.39 12.10
C LEU A 61 1.21 -7.40 13.05
N SER A 62 0.08 -6.84 12.62
CA SER A 62 -0.76 -5.98 13.47
C SER A 62 -1.28 -6.69 14.71
N PHE A 63 -1.65 -7.97 14.59
CA PHE A 63 -2.06 -8.79 15.72
C PHE A 63 -0.90 -9.01 16.69
N ALA A 64 0.28 -9.40 16.19
CA ALA A 64 1.47 -9.57 17.02
C ALA A 64 1.81 -8.27 17.77
N SER A 65 1.79 -7.12 17.09
CA SER A 65 2.03 -5.81 17.69
C SER A 65 1.07 -5.50 18.84
N GLN A 66 -0.22 -5.84 18.68
CA GLN A 66 -1.21 -5.63 19.74
C GLN A 66 -0.98 -6.53 20.96
N GLN A 67 -0.57 -7.77 20.75
CA GLN A 67 -0.30 -8.70 21.85
C GLN A 67 0.86 -8.20 22.74
N TYR A 68 1.97 -7.76 22.12
CA TYR A 68 3.08 -7.17 22.89
C TYR A 68 2.71 -5.83 23.51
N ARG A 69 1.88 -5.01 22.85
CA ARG A 69 1.37 -3.78 23.44
C ARG A 69 0.57 -4.03 24.72
N LYS A 70 -0.32 -5.04 24.71
CA LYS A 70 -1.07 -5.44 25.91
C LYS A 70 -0.14 -5.92 27.03
N MET A 71 0.96 -6.62 26.70
CA MET A 71 1.94 -7.04 27.71
C MET A 71 2.65 -5.85 28.35
N MET A 72 3.00 -4.83 27.57
CA MET A 72 3.60 -3.61 28.11
C MET A 72 2.60 -2.75 28.91
N GLU A 73 1.30 -2.81 28.59
CA GLU A 73 0.25 -2.16 29.40
C GLU A 73 0.17 -2.80 30.81
N VAL A 74 0.42 -4.11 30.92
CA VAL A 74 0.45 -4.83 32.19
C VAL A 74 1.81 -4.66 32.90
N ASN A 75 2.91 -4.71 32.15
CA ASN A 75 4.27 -4.53 32.66
C ASN A 75 5.07 -3.55 31.77
N PRO A 76 5.10 -2.25 32.11
CA PRO A 76 5.76 -1.24 31.28
C PRO A 76 7.30 -1.29 31.33
N LEU A 77 7.90 -2.05 32.25
CA LEU A 77 9.35 -2.23 32.38
C LEU A 77 9.86 -3.49 31.68
N ASP A 78 9.01 -4.16 30.91
CA ASP A 78 9.38 -5.36 30.18
C ASP A 78 10.16 -5.02 28.90
N GLU A 79 11.50 -5.10 29.01
CA GLU A 79 12.42 -4.86 27.89
C GLU A 79 12.25 -5.88 26.75
N THR A 80 11.79 -7.11 27.05
CA THR A 80 11.59 -8.15 26.03
C THR A 80 10.43 -7.79 25.10
N SER A 81 9.27 -7.41 25.67
CA SER A 81 8.12 -6.97 24.87
C SER A 81 8.45 -5.75 24.02
N LYS A 82 9.23 -4.82 24.55
CA LYS A 82 9.68 -3.62 23.84
C LYS A 82 10.59 -3.98 22.65
N LYS A 83 11.61 -4.81 22.88
CA LYS A 83 12.52 -5.33 21.84
C LYS A 83 11.75 -6.03 20.71
N MET A 84 10.76 -6.85 21.06
CA MET A 84 9.93 -7.55 20.07
C MET A 84 8.98 -6.62 19.32
N GLN A 85 8.43 -5.60 19.99
CA GLN A 85 7.60 -4.60 19.35
C GLN A 85 8.39 -3.77 18.32
N ASP A 86 9.58 -3.31 18.67
CA ASP A 86 10.46 -2.58 17.75
C ASP A 86 10.78 -3.41 16.50
N LYS A 87 11.05 -4.70 16.69
CA LYS A 87 11.28 -5.63 15.58
C LYS A 87 10.06 -5.73 14.65
N ILE A 88 8.85 -5.81 15.20
CA ILE A 88 7.61 -5.84 14.41
C ILE A 88 7.42 -4.54 13.62
N ILE A 89 7.73 -3.38 14.22
CA ILE A 89 7.63 -2.07 13.55
C ILE A 89 8.62 -2.00 12.38
N GLN A 90 9.85 -2.47 12.56
CA GLN A 90 10.84 -2.52 11.49
C GLN A 90 10.35 -3.39 10.32
N LEU A 91 9.85 -4.60 10.61
CA LEU A 91 9.33 -5.52 9.59
C LEU A 91 8.13 -4.93 8.84
N ALA A 92 7.18 -4.32 9.55
CA ALA A 92 6.03 -3.67 8.95
C ALA A 92 6.44 -2.50 8.04
N SER A 93 7.46 -1.74 8.45
CA SER A 93 8.01 -0.62 7.68
C SER A 93 8.64 -1.11 6.36
N PHE A 94 9.41 -2.20 6.39
CA PHE A 94 9.97 -2.82 5.19
C PHE A 94 8.88 -3.34 4.23
N GLN A 95 7.80 -3.92 4.76
CA GLN A 95 6.68 -4.40 3.95
C GLN A 95 5.96 -3.25 3.22
N MET A 96 5.80 -2.10 3.87
CA MET A 96 5.23 -0.93 3.20
C MET A 96 6.13 -0.38 2.09
N LEU A 97 7.45 -0.37 2.32
CA LEU A 97 8.42 0.07 1.32
C LEU A 97 8.44 -0.86 0.10
N SER A 98 8.41 -2.18 0.31
CA SER A 98 8.35 -3.15 -0.79
C SER A 98 7.04 -3.04 -1.58
N GLN A 99 5.91 -2.86 -0.90
CA GLN A 99 4.61 -2.66 -1.54
C GLN A 99 4.56 -1.37 -2.38
N ARG A 100 5.26 -0.30 -1.97
CA ARG A 100 5.35 0.94 -2.74
C ARG A 100 6.18 0.76 -4.02
N SER A 101 7.23 -0.05 -3.97
CA SER A 101 8.08 -0.37 -5.14
C SER A 101 7.32 -1.17 -6.21
N GLU A 102 6.32 -1.95 -5.79
CA GLU A 102 5.48 -2.79 -6.66
C GLU A 102 4.31 -2.04 -7.30
N ARG A 103 4.20 -0.71 -7.15
CA ARG A 103 3.28 0.07 -8.01
C ARG A 103 3.81 -0.01 -9.44
N LYS A 104 3.42 -1.09 -10.13
CA LYS A 104 3.70 -1.34 -11.53
C LYS A 104 3.30 -0.08 -12.28
N PHE A 105 4.31 0.65 -12.74
CA PHE A 105 4.14 1.67 -13.74
C PHE A 105 3.54 0.94 -14.94
N GLU A 106 2.22 0.96 -15.08
CA GLU A 106 1.54 0.31 -16.20
C GLU A 106 2.11 0.96 -17.46
N LYS A 107 2.98 0.23 -18.15
CA LYS A 107 3.53 0.66 -19.42
C LYS A 107 2.33 0.89 -20.33
N PRO A 108 2.12 2.11 -20.85
CA PRO A 108 0.97 2.37 -21.70
C PRO A 108 1.03 1.40 -22.90
N PRO A 109 -0.12 0.90 -23.36
CA PRO A 109 -0.16 -0.09 -24.44
C PRO A 109 0.54 0.48 -25.67
N LYS A 110 1.40 -0.32 -26.33
CA LYS A 110 2.29 0.11 -27.43
C LYS A 110 1.54 0.89 -28.53
N TRP A 111 0.28 0.54 -28.81
CA TRP A 111 -0.57 1.24 -29.79
C TRP A 111 -0.80 2.72 -29.44
N THR A 112 -0.89 3.09 -28.16
CA THR A 112 -1.01 4.50 -27.75
C THR A 112 0.24 5.31 -28.07
N THR A 113 1.43 4.72 -27.90
CA THR A 113 2.70 5.34 -28.28
C THR A 113 2.78 5.53 -29.79
N PHE A 114 2.39 4.52 -30.57
CA PHE A 114 2.32 4.63 -32.03
C PHE A 114 1.29 5.67 -32.50
N ALA A 115 0.12 5.73 -31.86
CA ALA A 115 -0.91 6.71 -32.18
C ALA A 115 -0.44 8.15 -31.93
N ILE A 116 0.24 8.41 -30.80
CA ILE A 116 0.80 9.73 -30.48
C ILE A 116 1.87 10.14 -31.49
N LEU A 117 2.78 9.23 -31.85
CA LEU A 117 3.82 9.47 -32.86
C LEU A 117 3.22 9.75 -34.25
N ALA A 118 2.23 8.95 -34.66
CA ALA A 118 1.54 9.12 -35.94
C ALA A 118 0.75 10.44 -35.99
N SER A 119 0.05 10.82 -34.91
CA SER A 119 -0.66 12.09 -34.82
C SER A 119 0.29 13.28 -34.85
N SER A 120 1.42 13.22 -34.16
CA SER A 120 2.45 14.26 -34.21
C SER A 120 3.00 14.44 -35.63
N ALA A 121 3.36 13.33 -36.30
CA ALA A 121 3.84 13.37 -37.68
C ALA A 121 2.76 13.92 -38.65
N ALA A 122 1.50 13.55 -38.48
CA ALA A 122 0.40 14.05 -39.31
C ALA A 122 0.18 15.56 -39.16
N LEU A 123 0.35 16.12 -37.95
CA LEU A 123 0.29 17.56 -37.72
C LEU A 123 1.48 18.31 -38.36
N PHE A 124 2.69 17.78 -38.20
CA PHE A 124 3.90 18.36 -38.80
C PHE A 124 3.86 18.31 -40.34
N PHE A 125 3.53 17.16 -40.94
CA PHE A 125 3.46 17.03 -42.40
C PHE A 125 2.22 17.70 -43.01
N GLY A 126 1.07 17.67 -42.32
CA GLY A 126 -0.17 18.27 -42.82
C GLY A 126 -0.12 19.79 -42.91
N THR A 127 0.54 20.45 -41.94
CA THR A 127 0.74 21.90 -41.95
C THR A 127 1.82 22.32 -42.95
N PHE A 128 2.91 21.56 -43.08
CA PHE A 128 4.01 21.86 -44.01
C PHE A 128 3.65 21.63 -45.48
N ALA A 129 2.84 20.61 -45.79
CA ALA A 129 2.43 20.30 -47.17
C ALA A 129 1.17 21.06 -47.64
N GLY A 130 0.63 21.98 -46.84
CA GLY A 130 -0.57 22.77 -47.20
C GLY A 130 -1.84 21.94 -47.39
N LYS A 131 -1.94 20.77 -46.76
CA LYS A 131 -3.09 19.86 -46.88
C LYS A 131 -3.92 19.88 -45.58
N PRO A 132 -4.90 20.80 -45.44
CA PRO A 132 -5.67 20.96 -44.21
C PRO A 132 -6.46 19.72 -43.74
N PRO A 133 -7.00 18.82 -44.59
CA PRO A 133 -7.75 17.66 -44.07
C PRO A 133 -6.87 16.65 -43.31
N LEU A 134 -5.57 16.60 -43.58
CA LEU A 134 -4.63 15.70 -42.88
C LEU A 134 -4.30 16.20 -41.46
N ALA A 135 -4.20 17.52 -41.27
CA ALA A 135 -3.95 18.11 -39.96
C ALA A 135 -5.14 17.92 -39.00
N ILE A 136 -6.37 18.02 -39.52
CA ILE A 136 -7.60 17.83 -38.73
C ILE A 136 -7.70 16.38 -38.22
N GLY A 137 -7.32 15.38 -39.03
CA GLY A 137 -7.27 13.98 -38.61
C GLY A 137 -6.28 13.70 -37.48
N GLY A 138 -5.16 14.46 -37.42
CA GLY A 138 -4.18 14.39 -36.34
C GLY A 138 -4.75 14.84 -34.98
N LEU A 139 -5.51 15.93 -34.95
CA LEU A 139 -6.14 16.45 -33.72
C LEU A 139 -7.23 15.52 -33.18
N ILE A 140 -8.07 14.95 -34.04
CA ILE A 140 -9.15 14.04 -33.65
C ILE A 140 -8.58 12.77 -33.00
N SER A 141 -7.51 12.21 -33.59
CA SER A 141 -6.85 11.01 -33.07
C SER A 141 -6.24 11.25 -31.68
N LEU A 142 -5.64 12.42 -31.45
CA LEU A 142 -5.05 12.80 -30.18
C LEU A 142 -6.12 13.00 -29.09
N ALA A 143 -7.25 13.62 -29.44
CA ALA A 143 -8.40 13.78 -28.54
C ALA A 143 -9.02 12.44 -28.12
N VAL A 144 -9.12 11.46 -29.03
CA VAL A 144 -9.62 10.11 -28.72
C VAL A 144 -8.66 9.38 -27.76
N VAL A 145 -7.34 9.46 -27.99
CA VAL A 145 -6.36 8.87 -27.07
C VAL A 145 -6.40 9.52 -25.68
N PHE A 146 -6.55 10.85 -25.63
CA PHE A 146 -6.64 11.59 -24.37
C PHE A 146 -7.95 11.28 -23.61
N GLY A 147 -9.08 11.16 -24.34
CA GLY A 147 -10.36 10.77 -23.78
C GLY A 147 -10.38 9.33 -23.23
N ILE A 148 -9.73 8.39 -23.91
CA ILE A 148 -9.57 7.01 -23.41
C ILE A 148 -8.69 6.98 -22.15
N ARG A 149 -7.69 7.86 -22.05
CA ARG A 149 -6.77 7.93 -20.89
C ARG A 149 -7.38 8.62 -19.66
N LEU A 150 -8.30 9.56 -19.83
CA LEU A 150 -9.01 10.26 -18.74
C LEU A 150 -10.09 9.40 -18.06
N LYS A 151 -10.60 8.36 -18.75
CA LYS A 151 -11.66 7.49 -18.24
C LYS A 151 -11.13 6.27 -17.46
N ARG A 152 -9.83 5.99 -17.54
CA ARG A 152 -9.16 4.90 -16.83
C ARG A 152 -8.46 5.44 -15.59
#